data_AF-A0A9Q3V9K7-F1
#
_entry.id   AF-A0A9Q3V9K7-F1
#
_cell.length_a   1.000
_cell.length_b   1.000
_cell.length_c   1.000
_cell.angle_alpha   90.00
_cell.angle_beta   90.00
_cell.angle_gamma   90.00
#
_symmetry.space_group_name_H-M   'P 1'
#
loop_
_entity.id
_entity.type
_entity.pdbx_description
1 polymer ?
#
loop_
_entity_poly.entity_id
_entity_poly.type
_entity_poly.pdbx_seq_one_letter_code
_entity_poly.pdbx_strand_id
1 'polypeptide(L)'
;MNKPKIILVLGQSASGKSTLIEEMEWYGYKAVQSYTTRPKRTKDEKGHIFVKESDYTFIQDNKTDEDRIYDKLGNEVNIVAYTYFNENHYWATMDQVVGSTYYIIDKAGVDDFIDKVGDKVDCKIVYITVPFFTRIKRLIKRDGLVRGISRLINDFKMFRELKYDERIINKDLERSVQELRIITEKFIKSKEKCDEILKDIEDEIVIVSGKASGADSLGERYAKEKGYIIEEYPAKWNDLNAIPCRIKVNRYGREYNALAGMNRNKDMVNASDIAIGFWDGKSKGTTNSISLAKKKGIRLEIIKY
;
A
#
# COMPACT_ATOMS: atom_id res chain seq x y z
N MET A 1 19.50 2.09 4.80
CA MET A 1 18.40 2.14 5.80
C MET A 1 17.10 1.79 5.10
N ASN A 2 16.17 1.08 5.76
CA ASN A 2 14.84 0.85 5.19
C ASN A 2 14.10 2.19 5.06
N LYS A 3 13.60 2.51 3.87
CA LYS A 3 12.76 3.69 3.65
C LYS A 3 11.46 3.54 4.46
N PRO A 4 10.93 4.61 5.09
CA PRO A 4 9.60 4.58 5.68
C PRO A 4 8.56 4.23 4.61
N LYS A 5 7.49 3.56 5.02
CA LYS A 5 6.42 3.10 4.14
C LYS A 5 5.15 3.89 4.36
N ILE A 6 4.52 4.35 3.28
CA ILE A 6 3.23 5.04 3.38
C ILE A 6 2.28 4.72 2.22
N ILE A 7 0.98 4.66 2.51
CA ILE A 7 -0.05 4.53 1.48
C ILE A 7 -0.66 5.90 1.21
N LEU A 8 -0.44 6.42 0.00
CA LEU A 8 -1.06 7.65 -0.47
C LEU A 8 -2.48 7.33 -0.95
N VAL A 9 -3.47 7.87 -0.27
CA VAL A 9 -4.89 7.59 -0.52
C VAL A 9 -5.52 8.79 -1.20
N LEU A 10 -5.88 8.61 -2.46
CA LEU A 10 -6.47 9.63 -3.31
C LEU A 10 -7.85 9.21 -3.77
N GLY A 11 -8.65 10.19 -4.15
CA GLY A 11 -9.99 9.91 -4.62
C GLY A 11 -10.76 11.18 -4.89
N GLN A 12 -11.61 11.11 -5.91
CA GLN A 12 -12.52 12.19 -6.29
C GLN A 12 -13.41 12.59 -5.10
N SER A 13 -13.93 13.79 -5.14
CA SER A 13 -14.83 14.30 -4.12
C SER A 13 -16.02 13.35 -3.93
N ALA A 14 -16.37 13.07 -2.68
CA ALA A 14 -17.42 12.13 -2.28
C ALA A 14 -17.20 10.64 -2.64
N SER A 15 -15.95 10.22 -2.92
CA SER A 15 -15.59 8.80 -3.04
C SER A 15 -15.65 8.03 -1.71
N GLY A 16 -15.65 8.73 -0.58
CA GLY A 16 -15.66 8.13 0.76
C GLY A 16 -14.27 7.79 1.31
N LYS A 17 -13.20 8.36 0.74
CA LYS A 17 -11.81 8.14 1.18
C LYS A 17 -11.60 8.38 2.68
N SER A 18 -12.07 9.51 3.23
CA SER A 18 -11.89 9.83 4.65
C SER A 18 -12.57 8.80 5.56
N THR A 19 -13.85 8.49 5.29
CA THR A 19 -14.59 7.46 6.02
C THR A 19 -13.89 6.10 5.94
N LEU A 20 -13.37 5.72 4.76
CA LEU A 20 -12.66 4.46 4.61
C LEU A 20 -11.39 4.39 5.47
N ILE A 21 -10.65 5.49 5.61
CA ILE A 21 -9.45 5.56 6.44
C ILE A 21 -9.79 5.66 7.92
N GLU A 22 -10.85 6.36 8.30
CA GLU A 22 -11.38 6.37 9.67
C GLU A 22 -11.73 4.94 10.14
N GLU A 23 -12.33 4.11 9.26
CA GLU A 23 -12.58 2.70 9.57
C GLU A 23 -11.27 1.91 9.79
N MET A 24 -10.20 2.24 9.08
CA MET A 24 -8.89 1.60 9.27
C MET A 24 -8.25 1.95 10.63
N GLU A 25 -8.62 3.07 11.25
CA GLU A 25 -8.14 3.45 12.60
C GLU A 25 -8.57 2.43 13.66
N TRP A 26 -9.75 1.82 13.52
CA TRP A 26 -10.20 0.73 14.41
C TRP A 26 -9.31 -0.52 14.35
N TYR A 27 -8.58 -0.70 13.26
CA TYR A 27 -7.59 -1.78 13.09
C TYR A 27 -6.18 -1.37 13.53
N GLY A 28 -6.02 -0.19 14.14
CA GLY A 28 -4.77 0.33 14.68
C GLY A 28 -3.87 1.05 13.67
N TYR A 29 -4.34 1.26 12.44
CA TYR A 29 -3.61 2.05 11.45
C TYR A 29 -3.78 3.55 11.69
N LYS A 30 -2.79 4.35 11.30
CA LYS A 30 -2.81 5.80 11.52
C LYS A 30 -2.77 6.57 10.22
N ALA A 31 -3.51 7.68 10.15
CA ALA A 31 -3.46 8.61 9.04
C ALA A 31 -2.70 9.89 9.42
N VAL A 32 -1.92 10.40 8.46
CA VAL A 32 -1.28 11.72 8.56
C VAL A 32 -2.33 12.78 8.87
N GLN A 33 -2.08 13.56 9.92
CA GLN A 33 -2.86 14.75 10.27
C GLN A 33 -2.17 15.98 9.66
N SER A 34 -2.38 16.24 8.36
CA SER A 34 -1.65 17.33 7.68
C SER A 34 -1.98 18.70 8.26
N TYR A 35 -1.04 19.62 8.21
CA TYR A 35 -1.26 20.99 8.66
C TYR A 35 -2.12 21.77 7.69
N THR A 36 -2.90 22.73 8.20
CA THR A 36 -3.60 23.70 7.37
C THR A 36 -3.84 25.03 8.09
N THR A 37 -3.82 26.13 7.32
CA THR A 37 -4.23 27.46 7.79
C THR A 37 -5.74 27.70 7.69
N ARG A 38 -6.48 26.78 7.05
CA ARG A 38 -7.93 26.88 6.91
C ARG A 38 -8.63 26.79 8.27
N PRO A 39 -9.65 27.59 8.57
CA PRO A 39 -10.45 27.39 9.78
C PRO A 39 -11.18 26.04 9.78
N LYS A 40 -11.36 25.47 10.98
CA LYS A 40 -12.21 24.30 11.20
C LYS A 40 -13.65 24.58 10.74
N ARG A 41 -14.25 23.61 10.05
CA ARG A 41 -15.66 23.63 9.62
C ARG A 41 -16.59 23.19 10.73
N THR A 42 -16.15 22.22 11.53
CA THR A 42 -16.88 21.70 12.69
C THR A 42 -15.93 21.55 13.87
N LYS A 43 -16.47 21.54 15.08
CA LYS A 43 -15.68 21.39 16.31
C LYS A 43 -14.85 20.08 16.29
N ASP A 44 -15.47 19.02 15.79
CA ASP A 44 -14.93 17.66 15.77
C ASP A 44 -14.25 17.30 14.44
N GLU A 45 -13.90 18.29 13.61
CA GLU A 45 -13.17 18.04 12.36
C GLU A 45 -11.79 17.41 12.65
N LYS A 46 -11.57 16.22 12.08
CA LYS A 46 -10.32 15.45 12.14
C LYS A 46 -9.59 15.49 10.78
N GLY A 47 -8.39 14.92 10.73
CA GLY A 47 -7.59 14.77 9.51
C GLY A 47 -6.59 15.89 9.26
N HIS A 48 -6.65 16.98 10.05
CA HIS A 48 -5.73 18.09 9.95
C HIS A 48 -5.33 18.67 11.30
N ILE A 49 -4.11 19.19 11.37
CA ILE A 49 -3.65 20.09 12.43
C ILE A 49 -3.91 21.53 11.96
N PHE A 50 -4.85 22.19 12.64
CA PHE A 50 -5.29 23.53 12.29
C PHE A 50 -4.41 24.57 12.99
N VAL A 51 -3.73 25.41 12.20
CA VAL A 51 -2.75 26.40 12.70
C VAL A 51 -3.05 27.78 12.15
N LYS A 52 -2.45 28.82 12.76
CA LYS A 52 -2.55 30.19 12.25
C LYS A 52 -1.49 30.39 11.17
N GLU A 53 -1.86 31.07 10.10
CA GLU A 53 -0.91 31.46 9.05
C GLU A 53 0.23 32.31 9.58
N SER A 54 -0.06 33.21 10.54
CA SER A 54 0.94 34.06 11.20
C SER A 54 2.02 33.31 11.99
N ASP A 55 1.82 32.02 12.28
CA ASP A 55 2.81 31.20 12.98
C ASP A 55 3.85 30.59 12.03
N TYR A 56 3.74 30.83 10.72
CA TYR A 56 4.60 30.25 9.70
C TYR A 56 5.01 31.29 8.64
N THR A 57 6.16 31.06 8.03
CA THR A 57 6.62 31.79 6.84
C THR A 57 6.70 30.82 5.67
N PHE A 58 6.07 31.17 4.55
CA PHE A 58 6.04 30.37 3.33
C PHE A 58 6.90 31.08 2.26
N ILE A 59 7.88 30.37 1.70
CA ILE A 59 8.82 30.92 0.73
C ILE A 59 8.88 29.97 -0.46
N GLN A 60 8.66 30.49 -1.67
CA GLN A 60 9.01 29.78 -2.89
C GLN A 60 10.46 30.13 -3.25
N ASP A 61 11.35 29.13 -3.25
CA ASP A 61 12.74 29.32 -3.62
C ASP A 61 12.82 29.46 -5.15
N ASN A 62 12.96 30.69 -5.63
CA ASN A 62 13.02 30.99 -7.07
C ASN A 62 14.19 30.30 -7.80
N LYS A 63 15.18 29.75 -7.07
CA LYS A 63 16.31 29.04 -7.69
C LYS A 63 16.03 27.54 -7.88
N THR A 64 15.33 26.93 -6.95
CA THR A 64 15.04 25.49 -6.96
C THR A 64 13.59 25.16 -7.35
N ASP A 65 12.72 26.19 -7.42
CA ASP A 65 11.27 26.07 -7.54
C ASP A 65 10.63 25.22 -6.43
N GLU A 66 11.27 25.21 -5.26
CA GLU A 66 10.80 24.45 -4.09
C GLU A 66 10.09 25.36 -3.09
N ASP A 67 8.95 24.90 -2.58
CA ASP A 67 8.31 25.51 -1.42
C ASP A 67 9.08 25.17 -0.13
N ARG A 68 9.36 26.19 0.66
CA ARG A 68 9.94 26.08 2.00
C ARG A 68 8.99 26.70 3.03
N ILE A 69 8.91 26.07 4.19
CA ILE A 69 8.10 26.54 5.30
C ILE A 69 9.00 26.68 6.53
N TYR A 70 8.92 27.81 7.20
CA TYR A 70 9.60 28.05 8.47
C TYR A 70 8.58 28.25 9.58
N ASP A 71 8.83 27.69 10.75
CA ASP A 71 8.02 27.94 11.94
C ASP A 71 8.25 29.36 12.50
N LYS A 72 7.44 29.77 13.47
CA LYS A 72 7.56 31.08 14.15
C LYS A 72 8.90 31.34 14.84
N LEU A 73 9.73 30.31 15.04
CA LEU A 73 11.07 30.42 15.62
C LEU A 73 12.15 30.54 14.55
N GLY A 74 11.77 30.45 13.26
CA GLY A 74 12.68 30.48 12.12
C GLY A 74 13.29 29.13 11.78
N ASN A 75 12.79 28.02 12.35
CA ASN A 75 13.28 26.69 11.98
C ASN A 75 12.59 26.21 10.70
N GLU A 76 13.37 25.65 9.78
CA GLU A 76 12.83 25.05 8.56
C GLU A 76 12.05 23.77 8.90
N VAL A 77 10.83 23.69 8.37
CA VAL A 77 9.94 22.54 8.51
C VAL A 77 10.27 21.53 7.42
N ASN A 78 10.56 20.29 7.82
CA ASN A 78 10.84 19.20 6.89
C ASN A 78 9.56 18.70 6.21
N ILE A 79 9.10 19.42 5.19
CA ILE A 79 7.88 19.12 4.45
C ILE A 79 8.07 17.98 3.45
N VAL A 80 7.01 17.19 3.25
CA VAL A 80 6.97 16.13 2.23
C VAL A 80 5.99 16.43 1.11
N ALA A 81 5.03 17.31 1.36
CA ALA A 81 4.03 17.74 0.39
C ALA A 81 3.49 19.10 0.83
N TYR A 82 3.25 19.99 -0.14
CA TYR A 82 2.65 21.29 0.06
C TYR A 82 1.68 21.63 -1.09
N THR A 83 0.54 22.21 -0.73
CA THR A 83 -0.44 22.72 -1.69
C THR A 83 -1.04 24.01 -1.16
N TYR A 84 -1.10 25.05 -2.00
CA TYR A 84 -1.91 26.24 -1.74
C TYR A 84 -3.24 26.15 -2.47
N PHE A 85 -4.36 26.19 -1.73
CA PHE A 85 -5.69 26.03 -2.31
C PHE A 85 -6.75 26.84 -1.57
N ASN A 86 -7.57 27.59 -2.33
CA ASN A 86 -8.61 28.47 -1.81
C ASN A 86 -8.10 29.37 -0.67
N GLU A 87 -6.99 30.08 -0.91
CA GLU A 87 -6.41 31.02 0.06
C GLU A 87 -5.94 30.37 1.36
N ASN A 88 -5.61 29.07 1.33
CA ASN A 88 -5.15 28.35 2.50
C ASN A 88 -3.99 27.44 2.13
N HIS A 89 -3.03 27.35 3.06
CA HIS A 89 -1.87 26.47 2.96
C HIS A 89 -2.23 25.10 3.52
N TYR A 90 -1.70 24.05 2.89
CA TYR A 90 -1.79 22.67 3.34
C TYR A 90 -0.42 22.02 3.19
N TRP A 91 0.07 21.33 4.22
CA TRP A 91 1.33 20.60 4.13
C TRP A 91 1.38 19.40 5.07
N ALA A 92 2.27 18.46 4.78
CA ALA A 92 2.64 17.39 5.70
C ALA A 92 4.15 17.36 5.89
N THR A 93 4.60 16.73 6.98
CA THR A 93 6.01 16.63 7.36
C THR A 93 6.52 15.20 7.32
N MET A 94 7.83 15.02 7.23
CA MET A 94 8.45 13.69 7.21
C MET A 94 8.15 12.91 8.49
N ASP A 95 8.16 13.56 9.65
CA ASP A 95 7.86 12.90 10.94
C ASP A 95 6.43 12.34 10.97
N GLN A 96 5.47 13.06 10.38
CA GLN A 96 4.10 12.58 10.25
C GLN A 96 4.01 11.36 9.32
N VAL A 97 4.80 11.34 8.24
CA VAL A 97 4.88 10.20 7.32
C VAL A 97 5.45 8.98 8.03
N VAL A 98 6.56 9.13 8.74
CA VAL A 98 7.22 8.05 9.48
C VAL A 98 6.28 7.44 10.54
N GLY A 99 5.44 8.26 11.18
CA GLY A 99 4.49 7.80 12.21
C GLY A 99 3.15 7.29 11.70
N SER A 100 2.91 7.25 10.38
CA SER A 100 1.60 6.98 9.79
C SER A 100 1.60 5.88 8.74
N THR A 101 0.46 5.22 8.59
CA THR A 101 0.17 4.20 7.58
C THR A 101 -0.36 4.82 6.30
N TYR A 102 -1.24 5.82 6.44
CA TYR A 102 -1.96 6.45 5.34
C TYR A 102 -1.67 7.94 5.28
N TYR A 103 -1.65 8.48 4.07
CA TYR A 103 -1.75 9.91 3.84
C TYR A 103 -2.89 10.17 2.85
N ILE A 104 -3.98 10.77 3.32
CA ILE A 104 -5.06 11.22 2.44
C ILE A 104 -4.60 12.50 1.75
N ILE A 105 -4.44 12.42 0.43
CA ILE A 105 -3.83 13.47 -0.37
C ILE A 105 -4.56 13.63 -1.70
N ASP A 106 -4.55 14.83 -2.26
CA ASP A 106 -5.09 15.09 -3.59
C ASP A 106 -4.04 14.78 -4.67
N LYS A 107 -4.39 14.97 -5.95
CA LYS A 107 -3.47 14.65 -7.04
C LYS A 107 -2.22 15.53 -7.03
N ALA A 108 -2.40 16.84 -6.86
CA ALA A 108 -1.29 17.78 -6.88
C ALA A 108 -0.29 17.48 -5.75
N GLY A 109 -0.80 17.16 -4.56
CA GLY A 109 0.03 16.73 -3.45
C GLY A 109 0.72 15.38 -3.69
N VAL A 110 0.12 14.43 -4.42
CA VAL A 110 0.84 13.19 -4.81
C VAL A 110 2.02 13.52 -5.70
N ASP A 111 1.83 14.36 -6.71
CA ASP A 111 2.90 14.74 -7.64
C ASP A 111 4.04 15.43 -6.85
N ASP A 112 3.72 16.42 -6.01
CA ASP A 112 4.69 17.11 -5.13
C ASP A 112 5.39 16.15 -4.13
N PHE A 113 4.66 15.18 -3.57
CA PHE A 113 5.23 14.18 -2.66
C PHE A 113 6.26 13.29 -3.34
N ILE A 114 5.94 12.81 -4.55
CA ILE A 114 6.84 11.95 -5.31
C ILE A 114 8.09 12.72 -5.71
N ASP A 115 7.94 13.96 -6.15
CA ASP A 115 9.06 14.81 -6.57
C ASP A 115 10.00 15.15 -5.40
N LYS A 116 9.46 15.46 -4.21
CA LYS A 116 10.26 15.83 -3.03
C LYS A 116 10.91 14.65 -2.31
N VAL A 117 10.19 13.54 -2.18
CA VAL A 117 10.59 12.44 -1.28
C VAL A 117 10.37 11.03 -1.82
N GLY A 118 10.02 10.84 -3.09
CA GLY A 118 9.81 9.51 -3.67
C GLY A 118 11.07 8.62 -3.67
N ASP A 119 12.25 9.22 -3.61
CA ASP A 119 13.52 8.52 -3.44
C ASP A 119 13.81 8.16 -1.97
N LYS A 120 13.17 8.80 -1.01
CA LYS A 120 13.37 8.63 0.44
C LYS A 120 12.29 7.78 1.11
N VAL A 121 11.09 7.72 0.53
CA VAL A 121 9.92 7.02 1.08
C VAL A 121 9.48 5.92 0.10
N ASP A 122 9.21 4.73 0.60
CA ASP A 122 8.53 3.69 -0.18
C ASP A 122 7.02 3.94 -0.09
N CYS A 123 6.37 4.30 -1.19
CA CYS A 123 4.96 4.65 -1.19
C CYS A 123 4.13 3.79 -2.13
N LYS A 124 2.88 3.55 -1.76
CA LYS A 124 1.87 2.93 -2.62
C LYS A 124 0.67 3.85 -2.79
N ILE A 125 0.27 4.08 -4.03
CA ILE A 125 -0.80 4.98 -4.44
C ILE A 125 -2.11 4.20 -4.59
N VAL A 126 -3.07 4.41 -3.70
CA VAL A 126 -4.37 3.73 -3.68
C VAL A 126 -5.50 4.69 -4.05
N TYR A 127 -6.12 4.45 -5.19
CA TYR A 127 -7.20 5.28 -5.72
C TYR A 127 -8.58 4.77 -5.32
N ILE A 128 -9.29 5.55 -4.51
CA ILE A 128 -10.66 5.26 -4.07
C ILE A 128 -11.67 5.93 -5.01
N THR A 129 -12.50 5.10 -5.64
CA THR A 129 -13.54 5.52 -6.58
C THR A 129 -14.93 5.07 -6.16
N VAL A 130 -15.96 5.69 -6.72
CA VAL A 130 -17.36 5.29 -6.56
C VAL A 130 -18.07 5.48 -7.89
N PRO A 131 -19.15 4.73 -8.21
CA PRO A 131 -19.93 4.97 -9.42
C PRO A 131 -20.39 6.43 -9.55
N PHE A 132 -20.36 6.96 -10.78
CA PHE A 132 -20.63 8.36 -11.09
C PHE A 132 -21.95 8.87 -10.51
N PHE A 133 -23.05 8.13 -10.69
CA PHE A 133 -24.36 8.52 -10.15
C PHE A 133 -24.40 8.57 -8.63
N THR A 134 -23.74 7.63 -7.96
CA THR A 134 -23.60 7.65 -6.49
C THR A 134 -22.79 8.87 -6.04
N ARG A 135 -21.74 9.21 -6.78
CA ARG A 135 -20.93 10.41 -6.52
C ARG A 135 -21.75 11.69 -6.65
N ILE A 136 -22.52 11.84 -7.73
CA ILE A 136 -23.43 12.98 -7.92
C ILE A 136 -24.40 13.12 -6.75
N LYS A 137 -25.09 12.03 -6.40
CA LYS A 137 -26.06 12.03 -5.28
C LYS A 137 -25.41 12.48 -3.98
N ARG A 138 -24.22 11.95 -3.66
CA ARG A 138 -23.47 12.33 -2.44
C ARG A 138 -23.02 13.79 -2.46
N LEU A 139 -22.54 14.30 -3.60
CA LEU A 139 -22.08 15.68 -3.74
C LEU A 139 -23.23 16.68 -3.64
N ILE A 140 -24.34 16.46 -4.33
CA ILE A 140 -25.50 17.35 -4.27
C ILE A 140 -26.06 17.38 -2.85
N LYS A 141 -26.16 16.22 -2.19
CA LYS A 141 -26.65 16.14 -0.80
C LYS A 141 -25.77 16.93 0.18
N ARG A 142 -24.45 16.92 -0.01
CA ARG A 142 -23.49 17.57 0.91
C ARG A 142 -23.26 19.05 0.60
N ASP A 143 -23.06 19.38 -0.67
CA ASP A 143 -22.54 20.69 -1.10
C ASP A 143 -23.61 21.55 -1.81
N GLY A 144 -24.77 20.98 -2.14
CA GLY A 144 -25.80 21.59 -2.98
C GLY A 144 -25.50 21.45 -4.47
N LEU A 145 -26.48 21.74 -5.32
CA LEU A 145 -26.41 21.49 -6.77
C LEU A 145 -25.24 22.23 -7.45
N VAL A 146 -25.14 23.55 -7.24
CA VAL A 146 -24.15 24.40 -7.93
C VAL A 146 -22.71 24.03 -7.56
N ARG A 147 -22.40 23.95 -6.25
CA ARG A 147 -21.06 23.56 -5.78
C ARG A 147 -20.73 22.11 -6.11
N GLY A 148 -21.73 21.22 -6.07
CA GLY A 148 -21.57 19.81 -6.45
C GLY A 148 -21.13 19.65 -7.90
N ILE A 149 -21.76 20.37 -8.84
CA ILE A 149 -21.39 20.35 -10.26
C ILE A 149 -19.98 20.92 -10.48
N SER A 150 -19.64 22.04 -9.84
CA SER A 150 -18.29 22.63 -9.92
C SER A 150 -17.21 21.62 -9.51
N ARG A 151 -17.42 20.90 -8.39
CA ARG A 151 -16.49 19.85 -7.94
C ARG A 151 -16.40 18.68 -8.92
N LEU A 152 -17.50 18.27 -9.54
CA LEU A 152 -17.48 17.20 -10.55
C LEU A 152 -16.63 17.56 -11.76
N ILE A 153 -16.75 18.81 -12.25
CA ILE A 153 -15.97 19.29 -13.39
C ILE A 153 -14.49 19.37 -13.03
N ASN A 154 -14.17 19.91 -11.85
CA ASN A 154 -12.79 19.99 -11.38
C ASN A 154 -12.15 18.60 -11.23
N ASP A 155 -12.85 17.68 -10.54
CA ASP A 155 -12.41 16.31 -10.36
C ASP A 155 -12.18 15.61 -11.71
N PHE A 156 -13.07 15.82 -12.71
CA PHE A 156 -12.90 15.23 -14.03
C PHE A 156 -11.61 15.68 -14.71
N LYS A 157 -11.28 16.97 -14.62
CA LYS A 157 -10.03 17.52 -15.18
C LYS A 157 -8.81 16.97 -14.46
N MET A 158 -8.80 16.98 -13.12
CA MET A 158 -7.65 16.54 -12.35
C MET A 158 -7.36 15.03 -12.54
N PHE A 159 -8.40 14.20 -12.54
CA PHE A 159 -8.26 12.73 -12.49
C PHE A 159 -8.19 12.04 -13.86
N ARG A 160 -8.15 12.78 -14.97
CA ARG A 160 -8.15 12.20 -16.34
C ARG A 160 -6.94 11.31 -16.64
N GLU A 161 -5.79 11.62 -16.05
CA GLU A 161 -4.49 10.96 -16.29
C GLU A 161 -3.86 10.51 -14.96
N LEU A 162 -4.69 10.03 -14.05
CA LEU A 162 -4.23 9.64 -12.72
C LEU A 162 -3.43 8.33 -12.77
N LYS A 163 -2.18 8.37 -12.31
CA LYS A 163 -1.37 7.17 -12.02
C LYS A 163 -1.69 6.65 -10.62
N TYR A 164 -1.86 5.34 -10.49
CA TYR A 164 -2.10 4.66 -9.21
C TYR A 164 -1.63 3.22 -9.28
N ASP A 165 -1.29 2.63 -8.13
CA ASP A 165 -0.88 1.23 -8.01
C ASP A 165 -2.08 0.31 -7.81
N GLU A 166 -3.03 0.72 -7.00
CA GLU A 166 -4.24 -0.05 -6.67
C GLU A 166 -5.47 0.83 -6.79
N ARG A 167 -6.63 0.22 -7.10
CA ARG A 167 -7.91 0.93 -7.17
C ARG A 167 -8.98 0.17 -6.42
N ILE A 168 -9.67 0.87 -5.52
CA ILE A 168 -10.82 0.36 -4.77
C ILE A 168 -12.10 1.04 -5.27
N ILE A 169 -13.16 0.26 -5.52
CA ILE A 169 -14.47 0.78 -5.89
C ILE A 169 -15.39 0.72 -4.67
N ASN A 170 -15.51 1.85 -3.96
CA ASN A 170 -16.24 2.03 -2.71
C ASN A 170 -17.77 2.08 -2.91
N LYS A 171 -18.34 0.94 -3.30
CA LYS A 171 -19.80 0.69 -3.35
C LYS A 171 -20.35 0.27 -2.00
N ASP A 172 -19.56 -0.53 -1.27
CA ASP A 172 -19.88 -1.10 0.03
C ASP A 172 -18.69 -0.85 0.96
N LEU A 173 -18.95 -0.23 2.12
CA LEU A 173 -17.90 0.23 3.01
C LEU A 173 -17.12 -0.94 3.60
N GLU A 174 -17.81 -1.94 4.15
CA GLU A 174 -17.19 -3.09 4.80
C GLU A 174 -16.27 -3.85 3.84
N ARG A 175 -16.75 -4.16 2.63
CA ARG A 175 -15.92 -4.80 1.61
C ARG A 175 -14.71 -3.95 1.22
N SER A 176 -14.88 -2.64 1.11
CA SER A 176 -13.79 -1.73 0.76
C SER A 176 -12.74 -1.64 1.86
N VAL A 177 -13.16 -1.68 3.13
CA VAL A 177 -12.27 -1.74 4.29
C VAL A 177 -11.43 -3.02 4.25
N GLN A 178 -12.06 -4.17 3.99
CA GLN A 178 -11.33 -5.44 3.85
C GLN A 178 -10.35 -5.42 2.69
N GLU A 179 -10.74 -4.86 1.54
CA GLU A 179 -9.85 -4.73 0.37
C GLU A 179 -8.64 -3.83 0.68
N LEU A 180 -8.87 -2.66 1.30
CA LEU A 180 -7.80 -1.75 1.71
C LEU A 180 -6.89 -2.40 2.76
N ARG A 181 -7.44 -3.16 3.70
CA ARG A 181 -6.68 -3.89 4.71
C ARG A 181 -5.72 -4.89 4.06
N ILE A 182 -6.19 -5.69 3.11
CA ILE A 182 -5.33 -6.65 2.39
C ILE A 182 -4.20 -5.93 1.66
N ILE A 183 -4.49 -4.80 1.00
CA ILE A 183 -3.46 -3.98 0.34
C ILE A 183 -2.43 -3.48 1.37
N THR A 184 -2.92 -3.01 2.51
CA THR A 184 -2.12 -2.45 3.60
C THR A 184 -1.19 -3.49 4.21
N GLU A 185 -1.72 -4.65 4.54
CA GLU A 185 -0.94 -5.73 5.17
C GLU A 185 0.11 -6.28 4.22
N LYS A 186 -0.22 -6.43 2.93
CA LYS A 186 0.77 -6.80 1.91
C LYS A 186 1.89 -5.78 1.77
N PHE A 187 1.56 -4.49 1.82
CA PHE A 187 2.52 -3.41 1.63
C PHE A 187 3.42 -3.22 2.86
N ILE A 188 2.84 -3.19 4.06
CA ILE A 188 3.52 -2.82 5.30
C ILE A 188 4.10 -4.04 6.01
N LYS A 189 3.27 -5.06 6.29
CA LYS A 189 3.63 -6.14 7.22
C LYS A 189 4.51 -7.23 6.63
N SER A 190 4.58 -7.37 5.31
CA SER A 190 5.34 -8.46 4.68
C SER A 190 6.84 -8.39 4.99
N LYS A 191 7.42 -7.19 5.01
CA LYS A 191 8.86 -6.99 5.24
C LYS A 191 9.22 -6.96 6.72
N GLU A 192 8.48 -6.21 7.52
CA GLU A 192 8.76 -6.05 8.96
C GLU A 192 8.66 -7.37 9.69
N LYS A 193 7.68 -8.22 9.33
CA LYS A 193 7.53 -9.51 9.97
C LYS A 193 8.63 -10.48 9.56
N CYS A 194 9.08 -10.45 8.30
CA CYS A 194 10.26 -11.20 7.89
C CYS A 194 11.51 -10.70 8.64
N ASP A 195 11.71 -9.39 8.75
CA ASP A 195 12.82 -8.81 9.51
C ASP A 195 12.78 -9.26 10.99
N GLU A 196 11.60 -9.25 11.63
CA GLU A 196 11.44 -9.72 13.01
C GLU A 196 11.72 -11.21 13.17
N ILE A 197 11.28 -12.05 12.23
CA ILE A 197 11.47 -13.51 12.28
C ILE A 197 12.95 -13.88 12.07
N LEU A 198 13.63 -13.15 11.20
CA LEU A 198 14.99 -13.43 10.76
C LEU A 198 16.07 -12.69 11.57
N LYS A 199 15.70 -11.74 12.45
CA LYS A 199 16.64 -10.86 13.19
C LYS A 199 17.68 -11.61 14.03
N ASP A 200 17.32 -12.80 14.53
CA ASP A 200 18.15 -13.61 15.43
C ASP A 200 18.88 -14.75 14.70
N ILE A 201 18.86 -14.75 13.36
CA ILE A 201 19.56 -15.75 12.54
C ILE A 201 20.92 -15.20 12.13
N GLU A 202 21.98 -15.86 12.58
CA GLU A 202 23.37 -15.49 12.28
C GLU A 202 23.92 -16.23 11.05
N ASP A 203 23.30 -17.36 10.67
CA ASP A 203 23.65 -18.12 9.48
C ASP A 203 23.29 -17.39 8.18
N GLU A 204 23.91 -17.79 7.06
CA GLU A 204 23.61 -17.24 5.74
C GLU A 204 22.14 -17.49 5.37
N ILE A 205 21.40 -16.40 5.13
CA ILE A 205 19.98 -16.47 4.78
C ILE A 205 19.83 -16.69 3.27
N VAL A 206 19.18 -17.81 2.92
CA VAL A 206 18.75 -18.13 1.55
C VAL A 206 17.23 -18.06 1.45
N ILE A 207 16.72 -17.27 0.52
CA ILE A 207 15.28 -17.19 0.22
C ILE A 207 14.93 -18.19 -0.89
N VAL A 208 14.15 -19.20 -0.53
CA VAL A 208 13.64 -20.20 -1.48
C VAL A 208 12.40 -19.64 -2.18
N SER A 209 12.49 -19.48 -3.51
CA SER A 209 11.40 -19.01 -4.36
C SER A 209 10.99 -20.06 -5.36
N GLY A 210 9.70 -20.25 -5.56
CA GLY A 210 9.24 -21.16 -6.59
C GLY A 210 8.83 -20.51 -7.91
N LYS A 211 9.09 -19.21 -8.08
CA LYS A 211 8.74 -18.43 -9.28
C LYS A 211 7.23 -18.27 -9.56
N ALA A 212 6.36 -18.45 -8.57
CA ALA A 212 4.94 -18.11 -8.75
C ALA A 212 4.70 -16.59 -8.59
N SER A 213 3.59 -16.10 -9.13
CA SER A 213 3.12 -14.75 -8.79
C SER A 213 2.61 -14.73 -7.34
N GLY A 214 2.93 -13.67 -6.60
CA GLY A 214 2.48 -13.48 -5.21
C GLY A 214 3.60 -13.61 -4.19
N ALA A 215 3.45 -14.52 -3.22
CA ALA A 215 4.38 -14.66 -2.09
C ALA A 215 5.84 -14.84 -2.54
N ASP A 216 6.08 -15.70 -3.55
CA ASP A 216 7.41 -15.94 -4.13
C ASP A 216 8.00 -14.64 -4.71
N SER A 217 7.21 -13.84 -5.44
CA SER A 217 7.67 -12.55 -6.00
C SER A 217 8.02 -11.52 -4.91
N LEU A 218 7.28 -11.53 -3.80
CA LEU A 218 7.58 -10.68 -2.63
C LEU A 218 8.84 -11.16 -1.90
N GLY A 219 9.01 -12.47 -1.74
CA GLY A 219 10.22 -13.08 -1.18
C GLY A 219 11.47 -12.76 -1.99
N GLU A 220 11.42 -12.90 -3.32
CA GLU A 220 12.55 -12.54 -4.19
C GLU A 220 12.92 -11.06 -4.09
N ARG A 221 11.92 -10.17 -3.99
CA ARG A 221 12.18 -8.74 -3.80
C ARG A 221 12.83 -8.47 -2.45
N TYR A 222 12.29 -9.07 -1.38
CA TYR A 222 12.84 -8.98 -0.03
C TYR A 222 14.30 -9.45 0.02
N ALA A 223 14.61 -10.58 -0.62
CA ALA A 223 15.97 -11.10 -0.72
C ALA A 223 16.91 -10.12 -1.41
N LYS A 224 16.52 -9.57 -2.58
CA LYS A 224 17.31 -8.57 -3.32
C LYS A 224 17.57 -7.32 -2.50
N GLU A 225 16.58 -6.83 -1.78
CA GLU A 225 16.71 -5.64 -0.94
C GLU A 225 17.66 -5.86 0.25
N LYS A 226 17.72 -7.08 0.80
CA LYS A 226 18.56 -7.43 1.94
C LYS A 226 19.94 -7.97 1.54
N GLY A 227 20.14 -8.26 0.25
CA GLY A 227 21.34 -8.91 -0.24
C GLY A 227 21.39 -10.42 0.08
N TYR A 228 20.25 -11.04 0.34
CA TYR A 228 20.15 -12.49 0.55
C TYR A 228 20.21 -13.25 -0.76
N ILE A 229 20.70 -14.49 -0.68
CA ILE A 229 20.74 -15.41 -1.83
C ILE A 229 19.31 -15.86 -2.16
N ILE A 230 19.04 -16.08 -3.44
CA ILE A 230 17.76 -16.63 -3.91
C ILE A 230 18.02 -17.99 -4.53
N GLU A 231 17.29 -19.00 -4.07
CA GLU A 231 17.29 -20.32 -4.66
C GLU A 231 15.94 -20.59 -5.36
N GLU A 232 15.98 -20.93 -6.65
CA GLU A 232 14.80 -20.98 -7.50
C GLU A 232 14.29 -22.41 -7.77
N TYR A 233 13.00 -22.62 -7.55
CA TYR A 233 12.28 -23.87 -7.75
C TYR A 233 11.09 -23.67 -8.69
N PRO A 234 11.29 -23.41 -10.00
CA PRO A 234 10.17 -23.24 -10.93
C PRO A 234 9.34 -24.52 -11.07
N ALA A 235 8.01 -24.37 -11.16
CA ALA A 235 7.13 -25.52 -11.37
C ALA A 235 7.31 -26.11 -12.78
N LYS A 236 7.68 -27.38 -12.85
CA LYS A 236 7.94 -28.11 -14.11
C LYS A 236 6.65 -28.59 -14.78
N TRP A 237 5.82 -27.66 -15.25
CA TRP A 237 4.50 -27.97 -15.84
C TRP A 237 4.55 -28.92 -17.06
N ASN A 238 5.63 -28.86 -17.84
CA ASN A 238 5.81 -29.68 -19.04
C ASN A 238 6.50 -31.02 -18.75
N ASP A 239 6.92 -31.27 -17.51
CA ASP A 239 7.52 -32.54 -17.12
C ASP A 239 6.43 -33.56 -16.81
N LEU A 240 6.10 -34.35 -17.84
CA LEU A 240 5.09 -35.41 -17.77
C LEU A 240 5.63 -36.70 -17.12
N ASN A 241 6.93 -36.79 -16.88
CA ASN A 241 7.60 -37.97 -16.30
C ASN A 241 7.84 -37.84 -14.79
N ALA A 242 7.61 -36.66 -14.22
CA ALA A 242 7.75 -36.43 -12.77
C ALA A 242 6.89 -37.39 -11.94
N ILE A 243 7.37 -37.81 -10.77
CA ILE A 243 6.59 -38.69 -9.89
C ILE A 243 6.29 -37.96 -8.57
N PRO A 244 5.01 -37.75 -8.20
CA PRO A 244 3.80 -38.11 -8.95
C PRO A 244 3.50 -37.14 -10.12
N CYS A 245 2.95 -37.65 -11.23
CA CYS A 245 2.42 -36.84 -12.34
C CYS A 245 0.91 -37.03 -12.45
N ARG A 246 0.19 -35.94 -12.75
CA ARG A 246 -1.20 -36.02 -13.20
C ARG A 246 -1.36 -35.23 -14.47
N ILE A 247 -1.40 -35.92 -15.60
CA ILE A 247 -1.56 -35.30 -16.91
C ILE A 247 -2.96 -34.72 -17.03
N LYS A 248 -3.05 -33.46 -17.46
CA LYS A 248 -4.28 -32.78 -17.86
C LYS A 248 -4.06 -32.05 -19.18
N VAL A 249 -5.13 -31.84 -19.93
CA VAL A 249 -5.10 -31.06 -21.17
C VAL A 249 -5.65 -29.67 -20.88
N ASN A 250 -4.96 -28.63 -21.36
CA ASN A 250 -5.44 -27.25 -21.24
C ASN A 250 -6.39 -26.87 -22.39
N ARG A 251 -6.96 -25.66 -22.37
CA ARG A 251 -7.90 -25.17 -23.40
C ARG A 251 -7.32 -25.13 -24.83
N TYR A 252 -6.01 -25.24 -24.97
CA TYR A 252 -5.29 -25.21 -26.24
C TYR A 252 -4.86 -26.62 -26.70
N GLY A 253 -5.36 -27.68 -26.06
CA GLY A 253 -5.03 -29.05 -26.42
C GLY A 253 -3.65 -29.53 -25.95
N ARG A 254 -2.93 -28.75 -25.13
CA ARG A 254 -1.60 -29.16 -24.63
C ARG A 254 -1.70 -29.89 -23.30
N GLU A 255 -1.01 -31.02 -23.22
CA GLU A 255 -0.83 -31.77 -21.98
C GLU A 255 0.11 -31.05 -21.02
N TYR A 256 -0.17 -31.14 -19.71
CA TYR A 256 0.66 -30.61 -18.65
C TYR A 256 0.49 -31.42 -17.36
N ASN A 257 1.53 -31.42 -16.52
CA ASN A 257 1.49 -32.02 -15.21
C ASN A 257 0.74 -31.12 -14.22
N ALA A 258 -0.50 -31.47 -13.90
CA ALA A 258 -1.36 -30.75 -12.97
C ALA A 258 -0.94 -30.88 -11.49
N LEU A 259 0.14 -31.61 -11.18
CA LEU A 259 0.76 -31.66 -9.85
C LEU A 259 2.07 -30.87 -9.77
N ALA A 260 2.58 -30.30 -10.86
CA ALA A 260 3.90 -29.66 -10.90
C ALA A 260 4.09 -28.61 -9.80
N GLY A 261 3.08 -27.77 -9.52
CA GLY A 261 3.12 -26.80 -8.44
C GLY A 261 3.20 -27.42 -7.03
N MET A 262 2.48 -28.53 -6.78
CA MET A 262 2.54 -29.21 -5.48
C MET A 262 3.84 -30.00 -5.30
N ASN A 263 4.36 -30.62 -6.35
CA ASN A 263 5.66 -31.29 -6.32
C ASN A 263 6.75 -30.27 -5.97
N ARG A 264 6.75 -29.14 -6.66
CA ARG A 264 7.62 -28.00 -6.38
C ARG A 264 7.50 -27.48 -4.95
N ASN A 265 6.29 -27.36 -4.40
CA ASN A 265 6.12 -26.95 -3.00
C ASN A 265 6.76 -27.91 -2.01
N LYS A 266 6.70 -29.22 -2.30
CA LYS A 266 7.38 -30.24 -1.50
C LYS A 266 8.90 -30.06 -1.58
N ASP A 267 9.45 -29.84 -2.76
CA ASP A 267 10.89 -29.63 -2.95
C ASP A 267 11.37 -28.38 -2.20
N MET A 268 10.67 -27.25 -2.32
CA MET A 268 10.98 -26.03 -1.57
C MET A 268 10.96 -26.25 -0.05
N VAL A 269 9.88 -26.85 0.48
CA VAL A 269 9.78 -27.12 1.92
C VAL A 269 10.87 -28.07 2.39
N ASN A 270 11.28 -29.04 1.56
CA ASN A 270 12.37 -29.95 1.88
C ASN A 270 13.73 -29.25 1.93
N ALA A 271 13.94 -28.20 1.14
CA ALA A 271 15.17 -27.39 1.14
C ALA A 271 15.20 -26.33 2.25
N SER A 272 14.07 -26.01 2.90
CA SER A 272 13.99 -24.93 3.91
C SER A 272 14.04 -25.42 5.36
N ASP A 273 14.63 -24.60 6.24
CA ASP A 273 14.60 -24.77 7.70
C ASP A 273 13.48 -23.97 8.39
N ILE A 274 13.03 -22.90 7.73
CA ILE A 274 11.96 -22.01 8.20
C ILE A 274 10.97 -21.79 7.05
N ALA A 275 9.68 -21.86 7.35
CA ALA A 275 8.61 -21.49 6.43
C ALA A 275 7.83 -20.28 6.98
N ILE A 276 7.71 -19.22 6.19
CA ILE A 276 6.89 -18.05 6.49
C ILE A 276 5.72 -18.02 5.51
N GLY A 277 4.51 -18.27 6.01
CA GLY A 277 3.29 -18.34 5.21
C GLY A 277 2.41 -17.10 5.37
N PHE A 278 2.33 -16.26 4.34
CA PHE A 278 1.33 -15.20 4.25
C PHE A 278 0.02 -15.78 3.71
N TRP A 279 -0.99 -15.94 4.56
CA TRP A 279 -2.18 -16.71 4.22
C TRP A 279 -3.50 -15.98 4.48
N ASP A 280 -4.29 -15.85 3.42
CA ASP A 280 -5.65 -15.27 3.39
C ASP A 280 -6.75 -16.21 3.95
N GLY A 281 -6.37 -17.37 4.48
CA GLY A 281 -7.29 -18.41 4.93
C GLY A 281 -7.96 -19.22 3.82
N LYS A 282 -7.72 -18.93 2.54
CA LYS A 282 -8.41 -19.54 1.38
C LYS A 282 -7.48 -20.17 0.35
N SER A 283 -6.25 -19.67 0.21
CA SER A 283 -5.30 -20.08 -0.82
C SER A 283 -4.88 -21.54 -0.67
N LYS A 284 -5.35 -22.40 -1.60
CA LYS A 284 -5.04 -23.84 -1.62
C LYS A 284 -3.54 -24.13 -1.73
N GLY A 285 -2.81 -23.32 -2.52
CA GLY A 285 -1.35 -23.45 -2.67
C GLY A 285 -0.62 -23.19 -1.35
N THR A 286 -1.00 -22.11 -0.65
CA THR A 286 -0.41 -21.77 0.66
C THR A 286 -0.78 -22.81 1.72
N THR A 287 -2.02 -23.30 1.73
CA THR A 287 -2.44 -24.41 2.60
C THR A 287 -1.61 -25.67 2.36
N ASN A 288 -1.28 -26.00 1.12
CA ASN A 288 -0.41 -27.12 0.79
C ASN A 288 1.00 -26.96 1.39
N SER A 289 1.65 -25.81 1.20
CA SER A 289 2.98 -25.54 1.79
C SER A 289 2.97 -25.54 3.31
N ILE A 290 1.93 -24.95 3.94
CA ILE A 290 1.73 -24.98 5.41
C ILE A 290 1.63 -26.42 5.92
N SER A 291 0.85 -27.27 5.24
CA SER A 291 0.70 -28.68 5.61
C SER A 291 2.01 -29.46 5.49
N LEU A 292 2.77 -29.22 4.41
CA LEU A 292 4.07 -29.83 4.20
C LEU A 292 5.09 -29.38 5.28
N ALA A 293 5.13 -28.09 5.61
CA ALA A 293 6.03 -27.56 6.63
C ALA A 293 5.73 -28.15 8.01
N LYS A 294 4.44 -28.23 8.40
CA LYS A 294 4.00 -28.91 9.64
C LYS A 294 4.41 -30.37 9.65
N LYS A 295 4.23 -31.08 8.52
CA LYS A 295 4.61 -32.50 8.40
C LYS A 295 6.12 -32.70 8.51
N LYS A 296 6.92 -31.80 7.96
CA LYS A 296 8.39 -31.83 8.05
C LYS A 296 8.88 -31.46 9.46
N GLY A 297 8.11 -30.66 10.21
CA GLY A 297 8.48 -30.20 11.55
C GLY A 297 9.43 -29.00 11.54
N ILE A 298 9.46 -28.24 10.43
CA ILE A 298 10.26 -27.01 10.36
C ILE A 298 9.54 -25.85 11.04
N ARG A 299 10.30 -24.84 11.48
CA ARG A 299 9.72 -23.63 12.10
C ARG A 299 8.75 -23.00 11.11
N LEU A 300 7.52 -22.80 11.55
CA LEU A 300 6.44 -22.29 10.70
C LEU A 300 5.78 -21.07 11.32
N GLU A 301 5.89 -19.94 10.64
CA GLU A 301 5.25 -18.68 11.01
C GLU A 301 4.10 -18.41 10.03
N ILE A 302 2.87 -18.28 10.53
CA ILE A 302 1.69 -18.01 9.70
C ILE A 302 1.21 -16.60 9.96
N ILE A 303 1.28 -15.76 8.93
CA ILE A 303 0.84 -14.38 8.96
C ILE A 303 -0.49 -14.30 8.24
N LYS A 304 -1.57 -14.19 9.02
CA LYS A 304 -2.92 -14.05 8.48
C LYS A 304 -3.20 -12.60 8.09
N TYR A 305 -3.86 -12.41 6.96
CA TYR A 305 -4.34 -11.12 6.46
C TYR A 305 -5.72 -11.28 5.82
#